data_AF-A0A6V6YYJ9-F1
#
_entry.id   AF-A0A6V6YYJ9-F1
#
_cell.length_a   1.000
_cell.length_b   1.000
_cell.length_c   1.000
_cell.angle_alpha   90.00
_cell.angle_beta   90.00
_cell.angle_gamma   90.00
#
_symmetry.space_group_name_H-M   'P 1'
#
loop_
_entity.id
_entity.type
_entity.pdbx_description
1 polymer ?
#
loop_
_entity_poly.entity_id
_entity_poly.type
_entity_poly.pdbx_seq_one_letter_code
_entity_poly.pdbx_strand_id
1 'polypeptide(L)'
;MKKSSFKYFTKSLVVITILVNIISGNLLAQSKNPSPLHFPTPKNIDNMLFYIQRDPNINTAIYSINYQENGKIDKSNPIKAYWIRYAEKGEKKDFSYIQRKFAYGIESKTLNNEDFELQFVSYKKLSLTLKKTDSDQKYHVFANVNQKKIQIEKIFVRIEGGSFWLPNVKYAEVTGIDASSNKTITERILLK
;
A
#
# COMPACT_ATOMS: atom_id res chain seq x y z
N MET A 1 -16.40 -50.11 -14.90
CA MET A 1 -16.93 -48.72 -14.81
C MET A 1 -17.37 -48.43 -13.38
N LYS A 2 -17.19 -47.16 -12.95
CA LYS A 2 -17.48 -46.55 -11.63
C LYS A 2 -16.43 -46.73 -10.51
N LYS A 3 -15.43 -45.84 -10.51
CA LYS A 3 -14.68 -45.42 -9.31
C LYS A 3 -15.61 -44.58 -8.43
N SER A 4 -15.79 -44.98 -7.17
CA SER A 4 -16.46 -44.21 -6.11
C SER A 4 -15.44 -43.26 -5.48
N SER A 5 -15.68 -41.95 -5.50
CA SER A 5 -14.82 -40.96 -4.87
C SER A 5 -15.14 -40.85 -3.38
N PHE A 6 -14.11 -41.02 -2.58
CA PHE A 6 -14.14 -40.89 -1.13
C PHE A 6 -14.31 -39.41 -0.76
N LYS A 7 -15.37 -39.11 -0.02
CA LYS A 7 -15.77 -37.78 0.48
C LYS A 7 -14.65 -37.14 1.33
N TYR A 8 -14.09 -36.04 0.86
CA TYR A 8 -13.37 -35.06 1.68
C TYR A 8 -14.40 -34.11 2.30
N PHE A 9 -14.86 -34.37 3.53
CA PHE A 9 -15.83 -33.48 4.21
C PHE A 9 -15.49 -33.13 5.68
N THR A 10 -14.26 -33.36 6.14
CA THR A 10 -13.93 -33.21 7.56
C THR A 10 -12.80 -32.23 7.89
N LYS A 11 -12.42 -31.33 6.97
CA LYS A 11 -11.41 -30.28 7.24
C LYS A 11 -11.93 -28.83 7.17
N SER A 12 -13.24 -28.60 7.05
CA SER A 12 -13.78 -27.23 6.91
C SER A 12 -14.13 -26.51 8.22
N LEU A 13 -14.13 -27.17 9.39
CA LEU A 13 -14.69 -26.52 10.58
C LEU A 13 -13.70 -25.63 11.36
N VAL A 14 -12.38 -25.82 11.21
CA VAL A 14 -11.38 -25.11 12.05
C VAL A 14 -10.85 -23.82 11.41
N VAL A 15 -11.08 -23.60 10.12
CA VAL A 15 -10.66 -22.35 9.44
C VAL A 15 -11.71 -21.23 9.61
N ILE A 16 -12.96 -21.58 9.95
CA ILE A 16 -14.05 -20.61 10.05
C ILE A 16 -13.92 -19.73 11.30
N THR A 17 -13.36 -20.22 12.40
CA THR A 17 -13.39 -19.49 13.69
C THR A 17 -12.29 -18.43 13.85
N ILE A 18 -11.29 -18.37 12.96
CA ILE A 18 -10.25 -17.32 12.95
C ILE A 18 -10.56 -16.22 11.91
N LEU A 19 -11.53 -16.43 11.02
CA LEU A 19 -11.94 -15.48 9.97
C LEU A 19 -13.10 -14.55 10.36
N VAL A 20 -13.71 -14.74 11.54
CA VAL A 20 -14.98 -14.09 11.91
C VAL A 20 -14.83 -12.70 12.56
N ASN A 21 -13.62 -12.20 12.84
CA ASN A 21 -13.46 -10.90 13.51
C ASN A 21 -13.17 -9.69 12.60
N ILE A 22 -13.26 -9.80 11.27
CA ILE A 22 -13.21 -8.60 10.37
C ILE A 22 -14.24 -8.72 9.22
N ILE A 23 -15.43 -9.25 9.49
CA ILE A 23 -16.54 -9.28 8.51
C ILE A 23 -17.38 -7.98 8.54
N SER A 24 -17.05 -7.02 9.41
CA SER A 24 -17.70 -5.70 9.45
C SER A 24 -17.05 -4.69 8.49
N GLY A 25 -16.50 -5.13 7.36
CA GLY A 25 -16.10 -4.22 6.28
C GLY A 25 -17.34 -3.85 5.48
N ASN A 26 -17.82 -2.61 5.63
CA ASN A 26 -19.00 -2.07 4.93
C ASN A 26 -19.04 -2.49 3.45
N LEU A 27 -19.85 -3.50 3.10
CA LEU A 27 -20.13 -3.88 1.70
C LEU A 27 -20.61 -2.67 0.88
N LEU A 28 -21.28 -1.72 1.56
CA LEU A 28 -21.72 -0.43 1.01
C LEU A 28 -20.58 0.48 0.53
N ALA A 29 -19.37 0.38 1.11
CA ALA A 29 -18.24 1.20 0.70
C ALA A 29 -17.70 0.79 -0.68
N GLN A 30 -17.82 -0.49 -1.02
CA GLN A 30 -17.40 -1.03 -2.31
C GLN A 30 -18.46 -0.84 -3.39
N SER A 31 -19.72 -0.55 -3.04
CA SER A 31 -20.82 -0.41 -3.99
C SER A 31 -21.07 1.02 -4.48
N LYS A 32 -20.50 2.04 -3.84
CA LYS A 32 -20.64 3.47 -4.22
C LYS A 32 -19.32 4.05 -4.71
N ASN A 33 -19.32 4.73 -5.85
CA ASN A 33 -18.14 5.38 -6.45
C ASN A 33 -18.43 6.90 -6.65
N PRO A 34 -17.67 7.83 -6.05
CA PRO A 34 -16.46 7.62 -5.26
C PRO A 34 -16.73 6.89 -3.93
N SER A 35 -15.66 6.39 -3.27
CA SER A 35 -15.78 5.72 -1.97
C SER A 35 -16.54 6.62 -0.99
N PRO A 36 -17.55 6.08 -0.26
CA PRO A 36 -18.30 6.85 0.73
C PRO A 36 -17.54 6.96 2.07
N LEU A 37 -16.33 6.40 2.17
CA LEU A 37 -15.54 6.43 3.40
C LEU A 37 -14.77 7.74 3.54
N HIS A 38 -14.77 8.28 4.75
CA HIS A 38 -13.89 9.37 5.12
C HIS A 38 -12.55 8.83 5.59
N PHE A 39 -11.52 9.05 4.78
CA PHE A 39 -10.18 8.56 5.06
C PHE A 39 -9.36 9.60 5.85
N PRO A 40 -8.80 9.24 7.02
CA PRO A 40 -7.99 10.15 7.82
C PRO A 40 -6.61 10.37 7.19
N THR A 41 -6.11 11.60 7.23
CA THR A 41 -4.73 11.91 6.85
C THR A 41 -3.79 11.59 8.02
N PRO A 42 -2.77 10.73 7.85
CA PRO A 42 -1.76 10.50 8.87
C PRO A 42 -1.03 11.78 9.28
N LYS A 43 -0.83 11.96 10.58
CA LYS A 43 -0.13 13.11 11.18
C LYS A 43 0.98 12.60 12.10
N ASN A 44 2.02 13.42 12.29
CA ASN A 44 3.12 13.16 13.23
C ASN A 44 3.81 11.81 12.99
N ILE A 45 4.07 11.49 11.72
CA ILE A 45 4.81 10.30 11.33
C ILE A 45 6.19 10.72 10.85
N ASP A 46 7.21 10.35 11.63
CA ASP A 46 8.58 10.66 11.30
C ASP A 46 9.00 10.00 9.98
N ASN A 47 9.69 10.79 9.15
CA ASN A 47 10.26 10.35 7.88
C ASN A 47 9.26 9.64 6.96
N MET A 48 7.97 9.99 7.05
CA MET A 48 6.95 9.47 6.14
C MET A 48 7.22 9.94 4.73
N LEU A 49 7.22 9.00 3.80
CA LEU A 49 7.39 9.26 2.37
C LEU A 49 6.02 9.40 1.71
N PHE A 50 5.17 8.40 1.92
CA PHE A 50 3.80 8.39 1.42
C PHE A 50 2.96 7.40 2.23
N TYR A 51 1.66 7.39 1.98
CA TYR A 51 0.76 6.41 2.56
C TYR A 51 -0.27 5.91 1.56
N ILE A 52 -0.80 4.71 1.81
CA ILE A 52 -1.80 4.05 0.97
C ILE A 52 -3.09 3.86 1.75
N GLN A 53 -4.18 4.26 1.12
CA GLN A 53 -5.55 4.03 1.57
C GLN A 53 -6.32 3.29 0.49
N ARG A 54 -7.36 2.57 0.89
CA ARG A 54 -8.10 1.66 0.02
C ARG A 54 -9.43 1.29 0.62
N ASP A 55 -10.40 1.02 -0.23
CA ASP A 55 -11.64 0.35 0.19
C ASP A 55 -11.37 -1.08 0.69
N PRO A 56 -12.22 -1.66 1.55
CA PRO A 56 -13.44 -1.09 2.17
C PRO A 56 -13.21 -0.52 3.58
N ASN A 57 -11.98 -0.28 4.01
CA ASN A 57 -11.74 0.18 5.38
C ASN A 57 -10.73 1.33 5.46
N ILE A 58 -10.78 2.10 6.53
CA ILE A 58 -9.99 3.32 6.66
C ILE A 58 -8.55 3.10 7.16
N ASN A 59 -8.12 1.86 7.36
CA ASN A 59 -6.75 1.57 7.81
C ASN A 59 -5.77 1.99 6.72
N THR A 60 -4.70 2.64 7.15
CA THR A 60 -3.74 3.29 6.27
C THR A 60 -2.40 2.58 6.34
N ALA A 61 -1.86 2.17 5.20
CA ALA A 61 -0.51 1.65 5.11
C ALA A 61 0.46 2.83 5.02
N ILE A 62 1.40 2.92 5.94
CA ILE A 62 2.42 3.96 6.01
C ILE A 62 3.71 3.43 5.44
N TYR A 63 4.40 4.24 4.65
CA TYR A 63 5.74 3.97 4.14
C TYR A 63 6.66 5.11 4.57
N SER A 64 7.61 4.79 5.44
CA SER A 64 8.62 5.72 5.97
C SER A 64 10.03 5.25 5.62
N ILE A 65 11.00 6.16 5.68
CA ILE A 65 12.41 5.77 5.61
C ILE A 65 12.78 4.86 6.77
N ASN A 66 13.57 3.84 6.47
CA ASN A 66 14.21 3.00 7.47
C ASN A 66 15.66 3.46 7.69
N TYR A 67 15.88 4.23 8.73
CA TYR A 67 17.22 4.58 9.19
C TYR A 67 17.75 3.53 10.16
N GLN A 68 19.05 3.26 10.06
CA GLN A 68 19.81 2.54 11.08
C GLN A 68 20.05 3.46 12.29
N GLU A 69 20.49 2.88 13.42
CA GLU A 69 20.80 3.62 14.64
C GLU A 69 21.86 4.73 14.44
N ASN A 70 22.76 4.54 13.47
CA ASN A 70 23.78 5.52 13.08
C ASN A 70 23.24 6.67 12.20
N GLY A 71 21.93 6.73 11.94
CA GLY A 71 21.27 7.75 11.12
C GLY A 71 21.43 7.56 9.61
N LYS A 72 22.13 6.53 9.14
CA LYS A 72 22.23 6.19 7.71
C LYS A 72 21.04 5.35 7.28
N ILE A 73 20.64 5.49 6.03
CA ILE A 73 19.58 4.66 5.45
C ILE A 73 20.02 3.19 5.43
N ASP A 74 19.12 2.29 5.80
CA ASP A 74 19.34 0.85 5.64
C ASP A 74 19.27 0.49 4.16
N LYS A 75 20.43 0.29 3.53
CA LYS A 75 20.50 0.00 2.09
C LYS A 75 19.84 -1.33 1.70
N SER A 76 19.75 -2.27 2.63
CA SER A 76 19.15 -3.59 2.38
C SER A 76 17.63 -3.55 2.48
N ASN A 77 17.11 -2.65 3.29
CA ASN A 77 15.68 -2.44 3.49
C ASN A 77 15.40 -0.94 3.75
N PRO A 78 15.42 -0.08 2.73
CA PRO A 78 15.38 1.38 2.90
C PRO A 78 14.01 1.92 3.33
N ILE A 79 12.98 1.08 3.30
CA ILE A 79 11.59 1.45 3.60
C ILE A 79 11.05 0.61 4.75
N LYS A 80 10.55 1.28 5.77
CA LYS A 80 9.76 0.66 6.84
C LYS A 80 8.29 0.88 6.54
N ALA A 81 7.52 -0.21 6.46
CA ALA A 81 6.09 -0.15 6.15
C ALA A 81 5.24 -0.87 7.19
N TYR A 82 4.13 -0.24 7.59
CA TYR A 82 3.25 -0.73 8.65
C TYR A 82 1.83 -0.15 8.52
N TRP A 83 0.86 -0.73 9.22
CA TRP A 83 -0.50 -0.22 9.33
C TRP A 83 -0.62 0.84 10.44
N ILE A 84 -1.37 1.90 10.18
CA ILE A 84 -2.15 2.60 11.20
C ILE A 84 -3.59 2.12 11.07
N ARG A 85 -4.07 1.43 12.10
CA ARG A 85 -5.41 0.85 12.14
C ARG A 85 -6.41 1.85 12.68
N TYR A 86 -6.83 2.80 11.85
CA TYR A 86 -7.81 3.82 12.24
C TYR A 86 -9.17 3.24 12.64
N ALA A 87 -9.56 2.07 12.12
CA ALA A 87 -10.74 1.35 12.60
C ALA A 87 -10.56 0.78 14.02
N GLU A 88 -9.32 0.70 14.52
CA GLU A 88 -8.93 0.13 15.81
C GLU A 88 -8.15 1.18 16.62
N LYS A 89 -8.75 2.37 16.84
CA LYS A 89 -8.19 3.46 17.66
C LYS A 89 -6.82 4.00 17.19
N GLY A 90 -6.41 3.73 15.96
CA GLY A 90 -5.16 4.24 15.39
C GLY A 90 -3.91 3.43 15.79
N GLU A 91 -4.07 2.17 16.21
CA GLU A 91 -2.94 1.30 16.57
C GLU A 91 -1.94 1.17 15.40
N LYS A 92 -0.64 1.31 15.70
CA LYS A 92 0.45 0.99 14.77
C LYS A 92 0.72 -0.51 14.79
N LYS A 93 0.69 -1.16 13.62
CA LYS A 93 0.90 -2.61 13.52
C LYS A 93 1.68 -3.00 12.28
N ASP A 94 2.70 -3.84 12.44
CA ASP A 94 3.46 -4.35 11.32
C ASP A 94 2.60 -5.19 10.36
N PHE A 95 3.00 -5.21 9.09
CA PHE A 95 2.45 -6.15 8.14
C PHE A 95 2.85 -7.58 8.52
N SER A 96 1.90 -8.50 8.49
CA SER A 96 2.20 -9.93 8.58
C SER A 96 3.11 -10.37 7.43
N TYR A 97 3.79 -11.51 7.58
CA TYR A 97 4.68 -12.05 6.54
C TYR A 97 3.99 -12.16 5.17
N ILE A 98 2.75 -12.68 5.16
CA ILE A 98 1.95 -12.84 3.94
C ILE A 98 1.64 -11.47 3.31
N GLN A 99 1.23 -10.49 4.11
CA GLN A 99 0.96 -9.14 3.62
C GLN A 99 2.20 -8.47 3.02
N ARG A 100 3.37 -8.63 3.65
CA ARG A 100 4.64 -8.12 3.10
C ARG A 100 5.00 -8.82 1.81
N LYS A 101 4.84 -10.15 1.72
CA LYS A 101 5.31 -10.90 0.56
C LYS A 101 4.42 -10.76 -0.68
N PHE A 102 3.12 -10.55 -0.49
CA PHE A 102 2.14 -10.65 -1.59
C PHE A 102 1.29 -9.41 -1.83
N ALA A 103 1.20 -8.47 -0.88
CA ALA A 103 0.26 -7.35 -0.98
C ALA A 103 0.96 -5.98 -0.85
N TYR A 104 1.43 -5.64 0.34
CA TYR A 104 1.81 -4.27 0.71
C TYR A 104 3.33 -4.07 0.83
N GLY A 105 4.12 -5.13 0.62
CA GLY A 105 5.58 -5.00 0.66
C GLY A 105 6.15 -4.19 -0.50
N ILE A 106 7.34 -3.67 -0.25
CA ILE A 106 8.19 -3.01 -1.23
C ILE A 106 9.42 -3.88 -1.45
N GLU A 107 9.73 -4.16 -2.70
CA GLU A 107 11.05 -4.64 -3.12
C GLU A 107 11.91 -3.40 -3.44
N SER A 108 13.16 -3.41 -3.01
CA SER A 108 14.10 -2.31 -3.27
C SER A 108 15.36 -2.80 -3.96
N LYS A 109 15.86 -1.99 -4.89
CA LYS A 109 17.15 -2.18 -5.55
C LYS A 109 17.95 -0.89 -5.45
N THR A 110 19.19 -0.99 -4.98
CA THR A 110 20.12 0.14 -4.96
C THR A 110 20.48 0.55 -6.39
N LEU A 111 20.31 1.83 -6.72
CA LEU A 111 20.71 2.40 -8.00
C LEU A 111 22.10 3.04 -7.90
N ASN A 112 22.34 3.78 -6.82
CA ASN A 112 23.63 4.34 -6.45
C ASN A 112 23.72 4.43 -4.91
N ASN A 113 24.70 5.15 -4.37
CA ASN A 113 24.92 5.18 -2.92
C ASN A 113 23.73 5.68 -2.09
N GLU A 114 22.88 6.53 -2.66
CA GLU A 114 21.76 7.17 -1.95
C GLU A 114 20.41 7.02 -2.66
N ASP A 115 20.37 6.61 -3.93
CA ASP A 115 19.13 6.41 -4.68
C ASP A 115 18.75 4.92 -4.77
N PHE A 116 17.45 4.66 -4.70
CA PHE A 116 16.89 3.32 -4.79
C PHE A 116 15.72 3.26 -5.77
N GLU A 117 15.64 2.19 -6.53
CA GLU A 117 14.42 1.80 -7.22
C GLU A 117 13.56 1.00 -6.24
N LEU A 118 12.27 1.33 -6.16
CA LEU A 118 11.30 0.61 -5.35
C LEU A 118 10.18 0.07 -6.24
N GLN A 119 9.68 -1.11 -5.90
CA GLN A 119 8.54 -1.73 -6.58
C GLN A 119 7.58 -2.32 -5.56
N PHE A 120 6.28 -2.14 -5.76
CA PHE A 120 5.27 -2.87 -4.99
C PHE A 120 5.30 -4.36 -5.38
N VAL A 121 5.30 -5.25 -4.38
CA VAL A 121 5.20 -6.70 -4.62
C VAL A 121 3.93 -7.08 -5.39
N SER A 122 2.86 -6.30 -5.22
CA SER A 122 1.55 -6.49 -5.84
C SER A 122 1.39 -5.79 -7.19
N TYR A 123 2.27 -4.85 -7.56
CA TYR A 123 2.13 -4.07 -8.79
C TYR A 123 3.47 -3.59 -9.35
N LYS A 124 4.26 -4.53 -9.89
CA LYS A 124 5.61 -4.26 -10.44
C LYS A 124 5.66 -3.34 -11.66
N LYS A 125 4.50 -3.05 -12.30
CA LYS A 125 4.40 -2.13 -13.45
C LYS A 125 4.65 -0.67 -13.05
N LEU A 126 4.45 -0.31 -11.78
CA LEU A 126 4.74 1.02 -11.26
C LEU A 126 6.13 1.03 -10.62
N SER A 127 7.13 1.50 -11.36
CA SER A 127 8.45 1.75 -10.81
C SER A 127 8.45 3.06 -10.03
N LEU A 128 9.00 3.01 -8.82
CA LEU A 128 9.17 4.16 -7.94
C LEU A 128 10.66 4.43 -7.77
N THR A 129 11.01 5.68 -7.51
CA THR A 129 12.39 6.06 -7.20
C THR A 129 12.46 6.80 -5.89
N LEU A 130 13.22 6.26 -4.94
CA LEU A 130 13.57 6.92 -3.70
C LEU A 130 14.85 7.73 -3.91
N LYS A 131 14.78 9.03 -3.68
CA LYS A 131 15.93 9.94 -3.82
C LYS A 131 15.94 10.98 -2.72
N LYS A 132 17.13 11.41 -2.34
CA LYS A 132 17.31 12.58 -1.50
C LYS A 132 17.21 13.84 -2.37
N THR A 133 16.42 14.82 -1.96
CA THR A 133 16.30 16.09 -2.68
C THR A 133 17.18 17.15 -2.06
N ASP A 134 17.84 17.94 -2.92
CA ASP A 134 18.78 18.97 -2.46
C ASP A 134 18.08 20.14 -1.73
N SER A 135 16.82 20.40 -2.07
CA SER A 135 16.04 21.51 -1.53
C SER A 135 15.78 21.43 -0.03
N ASP A 136 15.56 20.24 0.51
CA ASP A 136 15.24 20.02 1.93
C ASP A 136 16.12 18.97 2.60
N GLN A 137 17.07 18.39 1.86
CA GLN A 137 17.97 17.33 2.32
C GLN A 137 17.24 16.09 2.87
N LYS A 138 16.00 15.85 2.43
CA LYS A 138 15.20 14.68 2.82
C LYS A 138 14.98 13.74 1.65
N TYR A 139 14.66 12.50 1.99
CA TYR A 139 14.25 11.51 1.02
C TYR A 139 12.80 11.68 0.62
N HIS A 140 12.53 11.51 -0.67
CA HIS A 140 11.21 11.50 -1.26
C HIS A 140 11.07 10.38 -2.28
N VAL A 141 9.83 9.93 -2.50
CA VAL A 141 9.52 8.89 -3.48
C VAL A 141 8.86 9.52 -4.70
N PHE A 142 9.38 9.20 -5.87
CA PHE A 142 8.88 9.68 -7.15
C PHE A 142 8.31 8.53 -7.98
N ALA A 143 7.25 8.80 -8.73
CA ALA A 143 6.75 7.92 -9.78
C ALA A 143 6.47 8.71 -11.06
N ASN A 144 6.60 8.04 -12.20
CA ASN A 144 6.10 8.56 -13.47
C ASN A 144 4.70 7.99 -13.72
N VAL A 145 3.69 8.85 -13.67
CA VAL A 145 2.28 8.49 -13.89
C VAL A 145 1.72 9.41 -14.96
N ASN A 146 1.15 8.85 -16.03
CA ASN A 146 0.59 9.62 -17.15
C ASN A 146 1.58 10.68 -17.69
N GLN A 147 2.85 10.28 -17.88
CA GLN A 147 3.96 11.15 -18.33
C GLN A 147 4.33 12.29 -17.39
N LYS A 148 3.78 12.33 -16.17
CA LYS A 148 4.13 13.30 -15.12
C LYS A 148 4.99 12.65 -14.05
N LYS A 149 6.08 13.32 -13.66
CA LYS A 149 6.92 12.91 -12.54
C LYS A 149 6.33 13.49 -11.26
N ILE A 150 5.81 12.63 -10.39
CA ILE A 150 5.10 13.01 -9.16
C ILE A 150 5.94 12.61 -7.96
N GLN A 151 6.24 13.55 -7.08
CA GLN A 151 6.65 13.27 -5.70
C GLN A 151 5.41 12.80 -4.93
N ILE A 152 5.36 11.52 -4.61
CA ILE A 152 4.15 10.87 -4.09
C ILE A 152 3.95 11.24 -2.63
N GLU A 153 2.72 11.61 -2.26
CA GLU A 153 2.32 11.84 -0.87
C GLU A 153 1.25 10.83 -0.43
N LYS A 154 0.33 10.49 -1.34
CA LYS A 154 -0.79 9.59 -1.09
C LYS A 154 -1.08 8.73 -2.30
N ILE A 155 -1.37 7.45 -2.05
CA ILE A 155 -2.01 6.59 -3.04
C ILE A 155 -3.36 6.13 -2.49
N PHE A 156 -4.43 6.30 -3.26
CA PHE A 156 -5.73 5.73 -2.96
C PHE A 156 -6.03 4.60 -3.95
N VAL A 157 -6.42 3.42 -3.44
CA VAL A 157 -6.74 2.26 -4.26
C VAL A 157 -8.24 1.96 -4.17
N ARG A 158 -8.93 2.08 -5.30
CA ARG A 158 -10.35 1.77 -5.40
C ARG A 158 -10.56 0.28 -5.65
N ILE A 159 -11.27 -0.37 -4.72
CA ILE A 159 -11.60 -1.80 -4.80
C ILE A 159 -13.12 -1.95 -4.82
N GLU A 160 -13.62 -2.68 -5.81
CA GLU A 160 -15.05 -2.95 -5.99
C GLU A 160 -15.32 -4.45 -6.12
N GLY A 161 -15.50 -5.10 -4.97
CA GLY A 161 -15.73 -6.53 -4.88
C GLY A 161 -14.45 -7.36 -5.08
N GLY A 162 -14.63 -8.60 -5.51
CA GLY A 162 -13.57 -9.61 -5.51
C GLY A 162 -13.49 -10.39 -4.20
N SER A 163 -12.45 -11.19 -4.05
CA SER A 163 -12.21 -11.97 -2.83
C SER A 163 -11.13 -11.30 -1.97
N PHE A 164 -11.00 -11.73 -0.73
CA PHE A 164 -9.93 -11.25 0.16
C PHE A 164 -8.53 -11.44 -0.45
N TRP A 165 -8.32 -12.52 -1.20
CA TRP A 165 -7.03 -12.85 -1.82
C TRP A 165 -6.85 -12.23 -3.21
N LEU A 166 -7.95 -11.93 -3.90
CA LEU A 166 -7.95 -11.37 -5.25
C LEU A 166 -9.00 -10.25 -5.31
N PRO A 167 -8.67 -9.05 -4.78
CA PRO A 167 -9.56 -7.90 -4.85
C PRO A 167 -9.69 -7.42 -6.29
N ASN A 168 -10.88 -6.94 -6.66
CA ASN A 168 -11.13 -6.33 -7.95
C ASN A 168 -10.75 -4.85 -7.89
N VAL A 169 -9.48 -4.55 -8.20
CA VAL A 169 -8.95 -3.18 -8.16
C VAL A 169 -9.35 -2.46 -9.45
N LYS A 170 -10.12 -1.36 -9.34
CA LYS A 170 -10.56 -0.58 -10.50
C LYS A 170 -9.53 0.43 -10.96
N TYR A 171 -8.98 1.16 -10.00
CA TYR A 171 -7.96 2.16 -10.26
C TYR A 171 -7.18 2.48 -8.99
N ALA A 172 -6.01 3.09 -9.19
CA ALA A 172 -5.28 3.78 -8.14
C ALA A 172 -5.19 5.27 -8.49
N GLU A 173 -5.35 6.14 -7.50
CA GLU A 173 -5.08 7.57 -7.60
C GLU A 173 -3.78 7.87 -6.87
N VAL A 174 -2.86 8.53 -7.57
CA VAL A 174 -1.56 8.95 -7.05
C VAL A 174 -1.60 10.46 -6.89
N THR A 175 -1.61 10.92 -5.65
CA THR A 175 -1.60 12.35 -5.30
C THR A 175 -0.23 12.73 -4.76
N GLY A 176 0.24 13.91 -5.16
CA GLY A 176 1.49 14.47 -4.67
C GLY A 176 1.88 15.73 -5.42
N ILE A 177 3.17 16.05 -5.44
CA ILE A 177 3.70 17.28 -6.06
C ILE A 177 4.28 16.96 -7.43
N ASP A 178 3.84 17.69 -8.46
CA ASP A 178 4.44 17.63 -9.79
C ASP A 178 5.84 18.23 -9.78
N ALA A 179 6.85 17.43 -10.14
CA ALA A 179 8.24 17.86 -10.13
C ALA A 179 8.55 18.98 -11.14
N SER A 180 7.69 19.19 -12.14
CA SER A 180 7.87 20.24 -13.15
C SER A 180 7.23 21.58 -12.75
N SER A 181 6.02 21.53 -12.20
CA SER A 181 5.23 22.74 -11.89
C SER A 181 5.22 23.09 -10.39
N ASN A 182 5.71 22.21 -9.53
CA ASN A 182 5.67 22.31 -8.07
C ASN A 182 4.25 22.51 -7.50
N LYS A 183 3.23 22.03 -8.23
CA LYS A 183 1.82 22.08 -7.82
C LYS A 183 1.35 20.70 -7.40
N THR A 184 0.39 20.66 -6.47
CA THR A 184 -0.30 19.41 -6.15
C THR A 184 -1.07 18.92 -7.37
N ILE A 185 -0.87 17.65 -7.71
CA ILE A 185 -1.56 16.95 -8.78
C ILE A 185 -2.09 15.61 -8.29
N THR A 186 -3.13 15.10 -8.94
CA THR A 186 -3.63 13.74 -8.73
C THR A 186 -3.81 13.08 -10.08
N GLU A 187 -3.14 11.96 -10.28
CA GLU A 187 -3.22 11.17 -11.51
C GLU A 187 -3.82 9.79 -11.22
N ARG A 188 -4.63 9.29 -12.17
CA ARG A 188 -5.30 7.99 -12.03
C ARG A 188 -4.64 6.95 -12.93
N ILE A 189 -4.38 5.78 -12.36
CA ILE A 189 -3.92 4.57 -13.04
C ILE A 189 -5.09 3.59 -13.08
N LEU A 190 -5.53 3.22 -14.28
CA LEU A 190 -6.48 2.12 -14.44
C LEU A 190 -5.75 0.79 -14.32
N LEU A 191 -6.20 -0.05 -13.39
CA LEU A 191 -5.59 -1.35 -13.12
C LEU A 191 -6.45 -2.40 -13.84
N LYS A 192 -5.88 -2.98 -14.92
CA LYS A 192 -6.47 -4.07 -15.70
C LYS A 192 -5.64 -5.34 -15.51
#